data_AF-A0AAD9KRX2-F1
#
_entry.id   AF-A0AAD9KRX2-F1
#
_cell.length_a   1.000
_cell.length_b   1.000
_cell.length_c   1.000
_cell.angle_alpha   90.00
_cell.angle_beta   90.00
_cell.angle_gamma   90.00
#
_symmetry.space_group_name_H-M   'P 1'
#
loop_
_entity.id
_entity.type
_entity.pdbx_description
1 polymer ?
#
loop_
_entity_poly.entity_id
_entity_poly.type
_entity_poly.pdbx_seq_one_letter_code
_entity_poly.pdbx_strand_id
1 'polypeptide(L)'
;MKLHLHKCFYVLFTLQKLCPKVWLPSRLESDCILGDGLVLTFPHTACSPLKDNRLELRLQCWGSWHEDGFLFVVAGEPRKMAQVVFRFPQNLTGRRELTTKLFFSPVCPTERDESPAALTSVKQLDLLMNRTEPGICYDDSIHCQELAADGKCAIHALYRYANFCKRSCGLCNLLPSPGAECRFPEEFYGDWMIFSDRRQERVSIHKGHVMFSSLGEFVCKGKHWNRDQYKMLSYYSNGCRPRYSCLNFVKEYDETLQFRMSKSSLVDPSFRMCDFKDDPPPLDGAIRSRRFKTLLPLSKMDENVCGLNGIIRIRTAIQDGRVCQGTLSDWSARSCSSGSRLKLKLNGICPHKLRALTRNGKIAAIQLILCH
;
A
#
# COMPACT_ATOMS: atom_id res chain seq x y z
N MET A 1 5.11 -10.08 17.64
CA MET A 1 3.81 -10.55 17.15
C MET A 1 3.51 -9.84 15.83
N LYS A 2 3.78 -10.47 14.67
CA LYS A 2 3.45 -9.90 13.35
C LYS A 2 2.03 -10.33 13.00
N LEU A 3 1.12 -9.36 12.86
CA LEU A 3 -0.22 -9.62 12.36
C LEU A 3 -0.15 -10.02 10.89
N HIS A 4 -0.64 -11.21 10.58
CA HIS A 4 -0.86 -11.68 9.22
C HIS A 4 -2.38 -11.66 8.95
N LEU A 5 -2.97 -10.47 8.84
CA LEU A 5 -4.31 -10.30 8.29
C LEU A 5 -4.25 -10.57 6.78
N HIS A 6 -4.15 -11.83 6.39
CA HIS A 6 -4.16 -12.24 4.97
C HIS A 6 -5.53 -12.12 4.30
N LYS A 7 -6.56 -11.69 5.03
CA LYS A 7 -7.91 -11.54 4.50
C LYS A 7 -8.33 -10.08 4.59
N CYS A 8 -8.13 -9.38 3.48
CA CYS A 8 -8.69 -8.05 3.26
C CYS A 8 -10.19 -8.19 3.05
N PHE A 9 -10.99 -7.44 3.81
CA PHE A 9 -12.44 -7.38 3.62
C PHE A 9 -12.83 -6.03 3.07
N TYR A 10 -13.69 -6.09 2.07
CA TYR A 10 -14.37 -4.94 1.52
C TYR A 10 -15.85 -5.10 1.83
N VAL A 11 -16.47 -4.05 2.37
CA VAL A 11 -17.90 -4.10 2.58
C VAL A 11 -18.58 -2.72 2.51
N LEU A 12 -19.66 -2.62 1.75
CA LEU A 12 -20.65 -1.55 1.85
C LEU A 12 -21.48 -1.80 3.10
N PHE A 13 -21.74 -0.78 3.91
CA PHE A 13 -22.61 -0.96 5.05
C PHE A 13 -23.63 0.15 5.15
N THR A 14 -24.84 -0.25 5.55
CA THR A 14 -25.94 0.68 5.79
C THR A 14 -26.13 0.84 7.29
N LEU A 15 -26.03 2.08 7.75
CA LEU A 15 -26.44 2.48 9.09
C LEU A 15 -27.87 2.98 9.01
N GLN A 16 -28.84 2.08 8.80
CA GLN A 16 -30.24 2.46 8.57
C GLN A 16 -30.77 3.41 9.65
N LYS A 17 -30.35 3.23 10.91
CA LYS A 17 -30.72 4.13 12.02
C LYS A 17 -30.07 5.52 11.97
N LEU A 18 -28.83 5.63 11.46
CA LEU A 18 -28.09 6.90 11.44
C LEU A 18 -28.34 7.70 10.17
N CYS A 19 -28.57 7.02 9.04
CA CYS A 19 -28.79 7.67 7.74
C CYS A 19 -29.96 7.07 6.94
N PRO A 20 -31.20 7.17 7.45
CA PRO A 20 -32.36 6.56 6.80
C PRO A 20 -32.70 7.18 5.44
N LYS A 21 -32.27 8.42 5.18
CA LYS A 21 -32.59 9.17 3.95
C LYS A 21 -31.49 9.15 2.89
N VAL A 22 -30.37 8.47 3.16
CA VAL A 22 -29.21 8.47 2.26
C VAL A 22 -29.17 7.15 1.50
N TRP A 23 -29.36 7.22 0.18
CA TRP A 23 -29.38 6.06 -0.72
C TRP A 23 -28.00 5.42 -0.94
N LEU A 24 -26.94 6.21 -0.76
CA LEU A 24 -25.56 5.75 -0.92
C LEU A 24 -25.11 5.11 0.41
N PRO A 25 -24.68 3.84 0.42
CA PRO A 25 -24.16 3.21 1.63
C PRO A 25 -22.82 3.80 2.06
N SER A 26 -22.50 3.64 3.35
CA SER A 26 -21.14 3.85 3.85
C SER A 26 -20.24 2.72 3.37
N ARG A 27 -18.93 2.95 3.38
CA ARG A 27 -17.93 2.02 2.83
C ARG A 27 -16.86 1.72 3.85
N LEU A 28 -16.52 0.45 4.04
CA LEU A 28 -15.36 0.00 4.80
C LEU A 28 -14.36 -0.65 3.84
N GLU A 29 -13.14 -0.12 3.82
CA GLU A 29 -11.99 -0.68 3.12
C GLU A 29 -10.93 -1.13 4.15
N SER A 30 -10.48 -2.37 4.06
CA SER A 30 -9.41 -2.91 4.93
C SER A 30 -8.18 -3.28 4.11
N ASP A 31 -7.03 -2.70 4.45
CA ASP A 31 -5.70 -3.05 3.96
C ASP A 31 -5.63 -3.29 2.44
N CYS A 32 -6.30 -2.44 1.65
CA CYS A 32 -6.24 -2.50 0.18
C CYS A 32 -4.78 -2.52 -0.30
N ILE A 33 -3.92 -1.81 0.41
CA ILE A 33 -2.48 -1.93 0.34
C ILE A 33 -2.04 -2.28 1.76
N LEU A 34 -1.16 -3.26 1.92
CA LEU A 34 -0.72 -3.75 3.23
C LEU A 34 -0.27 -2.57 4.11
N GLY A 35 -0.93 -2.36 5.26
CA GLY A 35 -0.59 -1.28 6.19
C GLY A 35 -1.32 0.04 5.97
N ASP A 36 -2.21 0.13 4.98
CA ASP A 36 -3.16 1.25 4.86
C ASP A 36 -4.19 1.26 6.00
N GLY A 37 -4.36 0.13 6.71
CA GLY A 37 -5.29 -0.01 7.82
C GLY A 37 -6.75 -0.09 7.36
N LEU A 38 -7.67 0.39 8.19
CA LEU A 38 -9.10 0.48 7.87
C LEU A 38 -9.48 1.91 7.48
N VAL A 39 -10.26 2.05 6.43
CA VAL A 39 -10.84 3.33 6.00
C VAL A 39 -12.35 3.18 5.96
N LEU A 40 -13.06 3.95 6.81
CA LEU A 40 -14.49 4.12 6.71
C LEU A 40 -14.79 5.41 5.95
N THR A 41 -15.53 5.32 4.86
CA THR A 41 -16.05 6.48 4.12
C THR A 41 -17.55 6.57 4.34
N PHE A 42 -18.03 7.75 4.71
CA PHE A 42 -19.43 8.05 4.93
C PHE A 42 -19.96 8.92 3.79
N PRO A 43 -21.18 8.66 3.30
CA PRO A 43 -21.79 9.45 2.23
C PRO A 43 -22.16 10.87 2.68
N HIS A 44 -22.40 11.05 3.97
CA HIS A 44 -22.71 12.33 4.61
C HIS A 44 -22.13 12.35 6.03
N THR A 45 -21.80 13.53 6.54
CA THR A 45 -21.18 13.69 7.87
C THR A 45 -22.08 13.18 8.99
N ALA A 46 -23.39 13.37 8.86
CA ALA A 46 -24.41 12.82 9.75
C ALA A 46 -24.47 11.28 9.80
N CYS A 47 -23.87 10.59 8.83
CA CYS A 47 -23.80 9.12 8.82
C CYS A 47 -22.61 8.58 9.61
N SER A 48 -21.71 9.44 10.06
CA SER A 48 -20.60 9.03 10.90
C SER A 48 -21.13 8.71 12.30
N PRO A 49 -20.87 7.50 12.83
CA PRO A 49 -21.22 7.19 14.22
C PRO A 49 -20.29 7.90 15.22
N LEU A 50 -19.27 8.61 14.74
CA LEU A 50 -18.34 9.39 15.56
C LEU A 50 -18.74 10.86 15.61
N LYS A 51 -18.47 11.50 16.75
CA LYS A 51 -18.87 12.89 17.05
C LYS A 51 -18.28 13.94 16.10
N ASP A 52 -17.24 13.60 15.34
CA ASP A 52 -16.42 14.58 14.64
C ASP A 52 -16.94 14.96 13.25
N ASN A 53 -18.13 14.49 12.84
CA ASN A 53 -18.77 14.83 11.57
C ASN A 53 -17.85 14.65 10.35
N ARG A 54 -16.92 13.69 10.37
CA ARG A 54 -15.97 13.47 9.27
C ARG A 54 -16.58 12.54 8.21
N LEU A 55 -16.31 12.82 6.93
CA LEU A 55 -16.68 11.94 5.81
C LEU A 55 -15.74 10.73 5.66
N GLU A 56 -14.55 10.79 6.23
CA GLU A 56 -13.57 9.71 6.18
C GLU A 56 -12.95 9.52 7.57
N LEU A 57 -12.92 8.27 8.02
CA LEU A 57 -12.22 7.84 9.22
C LEU A 57 -11.14 6.83 8.83
N ARG A 58 -9.88 7.13 9.17
CA ARG A 58 -8.76 6.22 9.00
C ARG A 58 -8.39 5.61 10.34
N LEU A 59 -8.31 4.29 10.40
CA LEU A 59 -7.91 3.54 11.57
C LEU A 59 -6.70 2.68 11.23
N GLN A 60 -5.73 2.66 12.12
CA GLN A 60 -4.62 1.73 12.09
C GLN A 60 -5.02 0.46 12.83
N CYS A 61 -4.76 -0.71 12.24
CA CYS A 61 -4.92 -1.99 12.89
C CYS A 61 -3.84 -2.18 13.97
N TRP A 62 -4.25 -2.41 15.21
CA TRP A 62 -3.35 -2.68 16.34
C TRP A 62 -3.15 -4.18 16.55
N GLY A 63 -4.21 -4.95 16.36
CA GLY A 63 -4.23 -6.37 16.67
C GLY A 63 -5.44 -7.07 16.09
N SER A 64 -5.35 -8.39 15.94
CA SER A 64 -6.46 -9.23 15.52
C SER A 64 -6.29 -10.63 16.06
N TRP A 65 -7.40 -11.29 16.38
CA TRP A 65 -7.41 -12.68 16.81
C TRP A 65 -8.70 -13.36 16.36
N HIS A 66 -8.68 -14.69 16.41
CA HIS A 66 -9.79 -15.57 16.09
C HIS A 66 -10.32 -16.18 17.38
N GLU A 67 -11.61 -16.07 17.63
CA GLU A 67 -12.26 -16.60 18.82
C GLU A 67 -13.74 -16.83 18.56
N ASP A 68 -14.28 -17.96 19.05
CA ASP A 68 -15.69 -18.35 18.93
C ASP A 68 -16.30 -18.14 17.52
N GLY A 69 -15.58 -18.52 16.46
CA GLY A 69 -16.08 -18.37 15.09
C GLY A 69 -16.10 -16.93 14.55
N PHE A 70 -15.51 -15.97 15.26
CA PHE A 70 -15.34 -14.58 14.84
C PHE A 70 -13.86 -14.22 14.63
N LEU A 71 -13.62 -13.22 13.79
CA LEU A 71 -12.36 -12.48 13.68
C LEU A 71 -12.58 -11.13 14.36
N PHE A 72 -11.78 -10.87 15.38
CA PHE A 72 -11.75 -9.59 16.07
C PHE A 72 -10.62 -8.75 15.52
N VAL A 73 -10.88 -7.46 15.26
CA VAL A 73 -9.89 -6.50 14.80
C VAL A 73 -9.94 -5.26 15.70
N VAL A 74 -8.88 -5.06 16.48
CA VAL A 74 -8.70 -3.89 17.33
C VAL A 74 -8.02 -2.81 16.51
N ALA A 75 -8.64 -1.63 16.47
CA ALA A 75 -8.17 -0.51 15.67
C ALA A 75 -8.31 0.83 16.40
N GLY A 76 -7.55 1.83 15.96
CA GLY A 76 -7.61 3.19 16.48
C GLY A 76 -7.09 4.19 15.46
N GLU A 77 -7.42 5.48 15.62
CA GLU A 77 -6.85 6.51 14.75
C GLU A 77 -5.31 6.52 14.85
N PRO A 78 -4.58 6.90 13.78
CA PRO A 78 -3.13 7.00 13.82
C PRO A 78 -2.64 7.83 15.01
N ARG A 79 -1.63 7.30 15.73
CA ARG A 79 -1.04 7.91 16.94
C ARG A 79 -1.97 8.01 18.15
N LYS A 80 -3.18 7.46 18.10
CA LYS A 80 -4.07 7.29 19.26
C LYS A 80 -4.06 5.81 19.68
N MET A 81 -4.36 5.56 20.95
CA MET A 81 -4.60 4.19 21.41
C MET A 81 -5.78 3.57 20.66
N ALA A 82 -5.86 2.24 20.67
CA ALA A 82 -7.00 1.54 20.12
C ALA A 82 -8.31 1.99 20.80
N GLN A 83 -9.31 2.28 19.98
CA GLN A 83 -10.58 2.86 20.42
C GLN A 83 -11.78 2.01 20.02
N VAL A 84 -11.62 1.13 19.04
CA VAL A 84 -12.70 0.34 18.48
C VAL A 84 -12.30 -1.11 18.27
N VAL A 85 -13.28 -2.01 18.36
CA VAL A 85 -13.13 -3.41 17.91
C VAL A 85 -14.20 -3.73 16.88
N PHE A 86 -13.78 -4.31 15.76
CA PHE A 86 -14.67 -4.94 14.80
C PHE A 86 -14.74 -6.44 15.08
N ARG A 87 -15.96 -7.00 15.09
CA ARG A 87 -16.20 -8.45 15.19
C ARG A 87 -16.84 -8.94 13.90
N PHE A 88 -16.03 -9.58 13.06
CA PHE A 88 -16.44 -10.17 11.78
C PHE A 88 -16.74 -11.67 11.95
N PRO A 89 -17.75 -12.24 11.28
CA PRO A 89 -17.89 -13.70 11.23
C PRO A 89 -16.71 -14.32 10.45
N GLN A 90 -16.20 -15.49 10.86
CA GLN A 90 -15.04 -16.11 10.19
C GLN A 90 -15.36 -16.67 8.79
N ASN A 91 -16.57 -17.22 8.60
CA ASN A 91 -16.97 -17.81 7.34
C ASN A 91 -17.51 -16.76 6.38
N LEU A 92 -16.59 -16.13 5.65
CA LEU A 92 -16.87 -15.06 4.70
C LEU A 92 -16.86 -15.54 3.25
N THR A 93 -16.48 -16.80 3.02
CA THR A 93 -16.38 -17.36 1.68
C THR A 93 -17.79 -17.54 1.09
N GLY A 94 -18.03 -16.95 -0.08
CA GLY A 94 -19.30 -17.08 -0.82
C GLY A 94 -20.46 -16.23 -0.29
N ARG A 95 -20.34 -15.59 0.87
CA ARG A 95 -21.38 -14.68 1.38
C ARG A 95 -21.22 -13.29 0.78
N ARG A 96 -22.29 -12.80 0.12
CA ARG A 96 -22.37 -11.40 -0.33
C ARG A 96 -22.70 -10.48 0.84
N GLU A 97 -23.64 -10.90 1.67
CA GLU A 97 -24.11 -10.17 2.84
C GLU A 97 -23.57 -10.78 4.13
N LEU A 98 -23.18 -9.92 5.07
CA LEU A 98 -22.70 -10.29 6.39
C LEU A 98 -23.10 -9.21 7.40
N THR A 99 -23.20 -9.60 8.67
CA THR A 99 -23.43 -8.65 9.78
C THR A 99 -22.16 -8.61 10.63
N THR A 100 -21.58 -7.42 10.78
CA THR A 100 -20.40 -7.17 11.61
C THR A 100 -20.78 -6.27 12.77
N LYS A 101 -20.22 -6.51 13.97
CA LYS A 101 -20.41 -5.60 15.10
C LYS A 101 -19.22 -4.66 15.24
N LEU A 102 -19.50 -3.38 15.46
CA LEU A 102 -18.51 -2.36 15.81
C LEU A 102 -18.72 -1.93 17.26
N PHE A 103 -17.72 -2.19 18.10
CA PHE A 103 -17.68 -1.78 19.50
C PHE A 103 -16.87 -0.50 19.64
N PHE A 104 -17.40 0.52 20.33
CA PHE A 104 -16.70 1.79 20.61
C PHE A 104 -15.87 1.72 21.91
N SER A 105 -15.15 0.61 22.07
CA SER A 105 -14.28 0.28 23.19
C SER A 105 -13.23 -0.72 22.67
N PRO A 106 -11.98 -0.71 23.17
CA PRO A 106 -11.01 -1.76 22.87
C PRO A 106 -11.36 -3.09 23.57
N VAL A 107 -12.32 -3.08 24.49
CA VAL A 107 -12.87 -4.27 25.17
C VAL A 107 -14.26 -4.56 24.62
N CYS A 108 -14.48 -5.78 24.16
CA CYS A 108 -15.76 -6.25 23.63
C CYS A 108 -16.10 -7.65 24.17
N PRO A 109 -17.39 -8.00 24.32
CA PRO A 109 -17.79 -9.33 24.75
C PRO A 109 -17.52 -10.38 23.66
N THR A 110 -17.15 -11.58 24.11
CA THR A 110 -17.14 -12.80 23.30
C THR A 110 -18.55 -13.41 23.23
N GLU A 111 -18.76 -14.43 22.39
CA GLU A 111 -20.08 -15.10 22.29
C GLU A 111 -20.49 -15.74 23.63
N ARG A 112 -19.52 -16.27 24.38
CA ARG A 112 -19.73 -16.87 25.71
C ARG A 112 -20.15 -15.83 26.76
N ASP A 113 -19.77 -14.58 26.55
CA ASP A 113 -20.03 -13.46 27.46
C ASP A 113 -21.29 -12.66 27.06
N GLU A 114 -22.10 -13.12 26.10
CA GLU A 114 -23.34 -12.46 25.65
C GLU A 114 -24.49 -12.55 26.68
N SER A 115 -24.18 -12.43 27.97
CA SER A 115 -25.18 -12.06 28.96
C SER A 115 -25.77 -10.70 28.58
N PRO A 116 -27.11 -10.52 28.62
CA PRO A 116 -27.76 -9.24 28.33
C PRO A 116 -27.14 -8.07 29.11
N ALA A 117 -26.68 -8.31 30.34
CA ALA A 117 -26.04 -7.30 31.17
C ALA A 117 -24.70 -6.81 30.58
N ALA A 118 -23.85 -7.73 30.11
CA ALA A 118 -22.55 -7.37 29.52
C ALA A 118 -22.74 -6.54 28.23
N LEU A 119 -23.72 -6.91 27.40
CA LEU A 119 -24.03 -6.21 26.17
C LEU A 119 -24.56 -4.78 26.38
N THR A 120 -25.27 -4.52 27.49
CA THR A 120 -25.77 -3.15 27.80
C THR A 120 -24.68 -2.17 28.20
N SER A 121 -23.53 -2.66 28.67
CA SER A 121 -22.44 -1.81 29.17
C SER A 121 -21.56 -1.20 28.06
N VAL A 122 -21.49 -1.85 26.90
CA VAL A 122 -20.61 -1.42 25.79
C VAL A 122 -21.44 -0.88 24.64
N LYS A 123 -21.15 0.37 24.24
CA LYS A 123 -21.75 0.97 23.04
C LYS A 123 -21.30 0.18 21.81
N GLN A 124 -22.27 -0.34 21.07
CA GLN A 124 -22.04 -1.11 19.84
C GLN A 124 -22.95 -0.66 18.70
N LEU A 125 -22.56 -1.02 17.49
CA LEU A 125 -23.30 -0.78 16.26
C LEU A 125 -23.26 -2.03 15.39
N ASP A 126 -24.44 -2.52 15.00
CA ASP A 126 -24.55 -3.58 14.01
C ASP A 126 -24.42 -2.97 12.61
N LEU A 127 -23.45 -3.49 11.85
CA LEU A 127 -23.13 -3.09 10.50
C LEU A 127 -23.63 -4.19 9.57
N LEU A 128 -24.78 -3.96 8.93
CA LEU A 128 -25.23 -4.80 7.81
C LEU A 128 -24.40 -4.45 6.59
N MET A 129 -23.77 -5.46 6.01
CA MET A 129 -22.56 -5.29 5.25
C MET A 129 -22.67 -6.12 3.95
N ASN A 130 -22.54 -5.52 2.77
CA ASN A 130 -22.56 -6.17 1.45
C ASN A 130 -21.23 -6.01 0.70
N ARG A 131 -20.65 -7.12 0.23
CA ARG A 131 -19.38 -7.14 -0.51
C ARG A 131 -19.58 -6.61 -1.93
N THR A 132 -18.72 -5.70 -2.38
CA THR A 132 -18.68 -5.22 -3.77
C THR A 132 -18.01 -6.24 -4.64
N GLU A 133 -18.44 -6.16 -5.89
CA GLU A 133 -17.81 -6.82 -7.00
C GLU A 133 -16.38 -6.29 -7.18
N PRO A 134 -15.41 -7.18 -7.47
CA PRO A 134 -14.06 -6.77 -7.80
C PRO A 134 -14.02 -6.05 -9.15
N GLY A 135 -12.99 -5.21 -9.33
CA GLY A 135 -12.70 -4.57 -10.62
C GLY A 135 -12.82 -3.05 -10.60
N ILE A 136 -12.81 -2.46 -11.80
CA ILE A 136 -12.77 -1.00 -12.00
C ILE A 136 -14.18 -0.41 -12.15
N CYS A 137 -15.09 -1.16 -12.79
CA CYS A 137 -16.47 -0.75 -13.01
C CYS A 137 -17.44 -1.60 -12.19
N TYR A 138 -18.05 -0.97 -11.20
CA TYR A 138 -19.10 -1.56 -10.40
C TYR A 138 -20.01 -0.45 -9.87
N ASP A 139 -21.17 -0.84 -9.35
CA ASP A 139 -22.11 0.06 -8.69
C ASP A 139 -21.88 0.03 -7.17
N ASP A 140 -21.80 1.20 -6.55
CA ASP A 140 -21.65 1.36 -5.09
C ASP A 140 -22.98 1.21 -4.33
N SER A 141 -24.11 1.02 -5.02
CA SER A 141 -25.42 0.81 -4.39
C SER A 141 -26.31 -0.12 -5.21
N ILE A 142 -27.16 -0.89 -4.54
CA ILE A 142 -28.18 -1.73 -5.18
C ILE A 142 -29.25 -0.90 -5.92
N HIS A 143 -29.45 0.35 -5.50
CA HIS A 143 -30.43 1.27 -6.11
C HIS A 143 -29.94 1.89 -7.42
N CYS A 144 -28.72 1.58 -7.86
CA CYS A 144 -28.16 2.20 -9.06
C CYS A 144 -28.94 1.88 -10.34
N GLN A 145 -29.58 0.71 -10.43
CA GLN A 145 -30.42 0.36 -11.57
C GLN A 145 -31.70 1.21 -11.64
N GLU A 146 -32.38 1.38 -10.50
CA GLU A 146 -33.57 2.22 -10.37
C GLU A 146 -33.24 3.69 -10.68
N LEU A 147 -32.15 4.20 -10.09
CA LEU A 147 -31.68 5.57 -10.33
C LEU A 147 -31.32 5.81 -11.81
N ALA A 148 -30.75 4.81 -12.47
CA ALA A 148 -30.46 4.89 -13.91
C ALA A 148 -31.74 4.92 -14.74
N ALA A 149 -32.73 4.07 -14.41
CA ALA A 149 -34.04 4.06 -15.07
C ALA A 149 -34.81 5.38 -14.90
N ASP A 150 -34.66 6.03 -13.74
CA ASP A 150 -35.20 7.36 -13.44
C ASP A 150 -34.48 8.52 -14.16
N GLY A 151 -33.50 8.22 -15.02
CA GLY A 151 -32.73 9.22 -15.76
C GLY A 151 -31.74 10.01 -14.89
N LYS A 152 -31.41 9.56 -13.67
CA LYS A 152 -30.45 10.26 -12.77
C LYS A 152 -29.01 10.22 -13.27
N CYS A 153 -28.72 9.44 -14.31
CA CYS A 153 -27.44 9.42 -15.00
C CYS A 153 -27.24 10.59 -15.99
N ALA A 154 -28.26 11.40 -16.26
CA ALA A 154 -28.17 12.53 -17.21
C ALA A 154 -27.20 13.64 -16.74
N ILE A 155 -26.68 14.41 -17.70
CA ILE A 155 -25.50 15.31 -17.59
C ILE A 155 -25.57 16.28 -16.39
N HIS A 156 -26.74 16.81 -16.04
CA HIS A 156 -26.87 17.76 -14.92
C HIS A 156 -26.70 17.12 -13.53
N ALA A 157 -26.84 15.79 -13.42
CA ALA A 157 -26.72 15.03 -12.17
C ALA A 157 -25.51 14.07 -12.16
N LEU A 158 -24.68 14.11 -13.22
CA LEU A 158 -23.58 13.18 -13.47
C LEU A 158 -22.63 13.07 -12.27
N TYR A 159 -22.31 14.19 -11.63
CA TYR A 159 -21.38 14.22 -10.51
C TYR A 159 -21.93 13.59 -9.23
N ARG A 160 -23.26 13.54 -9.05
CA ARG A 160 -23.88 13.08 -7.80
C ARG A 160 -24.20 11.59 -7.79
N TYR A 161 -24.64 11.05 -8.92
CA TYR A 161 -25.07 9.64 -9.01
C TYR A 161 -24.14 8.80 -9.88
N ALA A 162 -23.72 9.34 -11.03
CA ALA A 162 -23.01 8.54 -12.02
C ALA A 162 -21.60 8.11 -11.55
N ASN A 163 -20.98 8.88 -10.65
CA ASN A 163 -19.73 8.49 -10.00
C ASN A 163 -19.83 7.23 -9.12
N PHE A 164 -21.01 6.94 -8.59
CA PHE A 164 -21.28 5.78 -7.72
C PHE A 164 -21.99 4.65 -8.48
N CYS A 165 -22.76 4.99 -9.52
CA CYS A 165 -23.53 4.06 -10.34
C CYS A 165 -22.90 3.85 -11.72
N LYS A 166 -21.58 3.64 -11.77
CA LYS A 166 -20.81 3.65 -13.01
C LYS A 166 -21.29 2.59 -14.01
N ARG A 167 -21.66 1.40 -13.54
CA ARG A 167 -22.12 0.31 -14.39
C ARG A 167 -23.54 0.56 -14.86
N SER A 168 -24.44 0.86 -13.94
CA SER A 168 -25.85 1.13 -14.27
C SER A 168 -26.01 2.36 -15.19
N CYS A 169 -25.13 3.36 -15.07
CA CYS A 169 -25.10 4.53 -15.95
C CYS A 169 -24.34 4.32 -17.28
N GLY A 170 -23.86 3.11 -17.59
CA GLY A 170 -23.14 2.83 -18.84
C GLY A 170 -21.77 3.52 -18.96
N LEU A 171 -21.17 3.93 -17.85
CA LEU A 171 -19.89 4.66 -17.83
C LEU A 171 -18.66 3.75 -17.80
N CYS A 172 -18.84 2.42 -17.79
CA CYS A 172 -17.70 1.49 -17.73
C CYS A 172 -16.69 1.67 -18.86
N ASN A 173 -17.15 2.01 -20.06
CA ASN A 173 -16.30 2.21 -21.23
C ASN A 173 -15.42 3.47 -21.14
N LEU A 174 -15.75 4.40 -20.23
CA LEU A 174 -14.99 5.61 -19.96
C LEU A 174 -13.94 5.42 -18.85
N LEU A 175 -14.01 4.29 -18.14
CA LEU A 175 -13.04 3.98 -17.10
C LEU A 175 -11.77 3.39 -17.71
N PRO A 176 -10.62 3.55 -17.05
CA PRO A 176 -9.39 2.92 -17.53
C PRO A 176 -9.58 1.41 -17.67
N SER A 177 -9.07 0.85 -18.75
CA SER A 177 -9.10 -0.61 -18.95
C SER A 177 -8.24 -1.32 -17.88
N PRO A 178 -8.33 -2.64 -17.71
CA PRO A 178 -7.34 -3.37 -16.91
C PRO A 178 -5.95 -3.43 -17.59
N GLY A 179 -5.88 -3.20 -18.91
CA GLY A 179 -4.64 -3.29 -19.68
C GLY A 179 -3.76 -2.05 -19.57
N ALA A 180 -2.46 -2.21 -19.82
CA ALA A 180 -1.53 -1.09 -19.85
C ALA A 180 -1.75 -0.18 -21.07
N GLU A 181 -1.79 1.14 -20.84
CA GLU A 181 -1.93 2.19 -21.85
C GLU A 181 -0.58 2.85 -22.18
N CYS A 182 0.46 2.51 -21.42
CA CYS A 182 1.84 2.89 -21.69
C CYS A 182 2.80 1.73 -21.44
N ARG A 183 4.02 1.85 -21.97
CA ARG A 183 5.08 0.85 -21.83
C ARG A 183 6.26 1.47 -21.11
N PHE A 184 6.93 0.67 -20.27
CA PHE A 184 8.24 1.05 -19.75
C PHE A 184 9.32 0.77 -20.80
N PRO A 185 10.45 1.49 -20.77
CA PRO A 185 11.65 1.11 -21.50
C PRO A 185 12.05 -0.34 -21.23
N GLU A 186 12.53 -1.05 -22.25
CA GLU A 186 12.91 -2.46 -22.14
C GLU A 186 14.07 -2.69 -21.14
N GLU A 187 14.92 -1.68 -21.00
CA GLU A 187 15.99 -1.65 -20.00
C GLU A 187 15.51 -1.68 -18.53
N PHE A 188 14.21 -1.44 -18.27
CA PHE A 188 13.65 -1.58 -16.93
C PHE A 188 13.06 -2.97 -16.68
N TYR A 189 12.93 -3.80 -17.72
CA TYR A 189 12.29 -5.12 -17.58
C TYR A 189 13.15 -6.08 -16.78
N GLY A 190 12.48 -6.93 -16.00
CA GLY A 190 13.11 -7.99 -15.23
C GLY A 190 12.57 -8.12 -13.82
N ASP A 191 13.20 -9.03 -13.08
CA ASP A 191 12.97 -9.22 -11.66
C ASP A 191 14.02 -8.47 -10.85
N TRP A 192 13.55 -7.78 -9.83
CA TRP A 192 14.33 -6.90 -8.99
C TRP A 192 14.08 -7.18 -7.51
N MET A 193 15.05 -6.85 -6.68
CA MET A 193 14.95 -6.88 -5.23
C MET A 193 15.17 -5.49 -4.64
N ILE A 194 14.32 -5.12 -3.69
CA ILE A 194 14.54 -3.96 -2.81
C ILE A 194 14.99 -4.47 -1.46
N PHE A 195 16.06 -3.86 -0.92
CA PHE A 195 16.47 -4.05 0.46
C PHE A 195 16.17 -2.79 1.27
N SER A 196 15.43 -2.98 2.36
CA SER A 196 15.22 -2.00 3.42
C SER A 196 15.67 -2.60 4.75
N ASP A 197 15.90 -1.78 5.78
CA ASP A 197 16.48 -2.19 7.07
C ASP A 197 15.83 -3.43 7.72
N ARG A 198 14.58 -3.76 7.36
CA ARG A 198 13.84 -4.90 7.93
C ARG A 198 13.02 -5.70 6.92
N ARG A 199 13.08 -5.37 5.63
CA ARG A 199 12.22 -6.00 4.60
C ARG A 199 12.96 -6.14 3.28
N GLN A 200 12.76 -7.29 2.67
CA GLN A 200 13.06 -7.55 1.28
C GLN A 200 11.75 -7.53 0.51
N GLU A 201 11.73 -6.94 -0.68
CA GLU A 201 10.53 -6.80 -1.49
C GLU A 201 10.86 -7.12 -2.95
N ARG A 202 10.21 -8.15 -3.51
CA ARG A 202 10.40 -8.55 -4.91
C ARG A 202 9.55 -7.66 -5.80
N VAL A 203 10.18 -7.14 -6.85
CA VAL A 203 9.53 -6.28 -7.85
C VAL A 203 9.77 -6.86 -9.23
N SER A 204 8.71 -7.17 -9.94
CA SER A 204 8.79 -7.62 -11.33
C SER A 204 8.28 -6.49 -12.23
N ILE A 205 9.09 -6.09 -13.21
CA ILE A 205 8.75 -5.03 -14.16
C ILE A 205 8.63 -5.67 -15.55
N HIS A 206 7.46 -5.50 -16.16
CA HIS A 206 7.15 -5.99 -17.51
C HIS A 206 6.53 -4.87 -18.34
N LYS A 207 6.10 -5.18 -19.57
CA LYS A 207 5.54 -4.22 -20.54
C LYS A 207 4.32 -3.46 -19.99
N GLY A 208 4.56 -2.35 -19.30
CA GLY A 208 3.51 -1.50 -18.71
C GLY A 208 2.94 -2.02 -17.39
N HIS A 209 3.53 -3.06 -16.79
CA HIS A 209 3.10 -3.63 -15.50
C HIS A 209 4.26 -3.64 -14.50
N VAL A 210 3.99 -3.25 -13.26
CA VAL A 210 4.91 -3.40 -12.12
C VAL A 210 4.21 -4.19 -11.04
N MET A 211 4.79 -5.31 -10.63
CA MET A 211 4.24 -6.17 -9.59
C MET A 211 5.15 -6.16 -8.37
N PHE A 212 4.60 -5.74 -7.24
CA PHE A 212 5.25 -5.83 -5.93
C PHE A 212 4.70 -7.04 -5.19
N SER A 213 5.56 -7.88 -4.62
CA SER A 213 5.14 -9.02 -3.81
C SER A 213 4.20 -8.67 -2.65
N SER A 214 4.31 -7.48 -2.05
CA SER A 214 3.48 -7.05 -0.91
C SER A 214 2.37 -6.05 -1.26
N LEU A 215 2.44 -5.36 -2.40
CA LEU A 215 1.42 -4.38 -2.80
C LEU A 215 0.56 -4.82 -3.99
N GLY A 216 0.92 -5.90 -4.66
CA GLY A 216 0.23 -6.39 -5.85
C GLY A 216 0.64 -5.67 -7.14
N GLU A 217 -0.26 -5.69 -8.11
CA GLU A 217 -0.03 -5.22 -9.47
C GLU A 217 -0.38 -3.73 -9.66
N PHE A 218 0.47 -3.05 -10.42
CA PHE A 218 0.28 -1.69 -10.89
C PHE A 218 0.39 -1.63 -12.41
N VAL A 219 -0.63 -1.06 -13.03
CA VAL A 219 -0.77 -0.95 -14.48
C VAL A 219 -0.49 0.47 -14.94
N CYS A 220 0.34 0.63 -15.96
CA CYS A 220 0.71 1.92 -16.55
C CYS A 220 -0.48 2.53 -17.31
N LYS A 221 -0.91 3.72 -16.90
CA LYS A 221 -2.04 4.49 -17.48
C LYS A 221 -1.63 5.78 -18.18
N GLY A 222 -0.42 6.24 -17.98
CA GLY A 222 0.14 7.35 -18.74
C GLY A 222 1.62 7.52 -18.46
N LYS A 223 2.33 8.08 -19.42
CA LYS A 223 3.75 8.47 -19.28
C LYS A 223 3.86 9.98 -19.44
N HIS A 224 4.70 10.62 -18.62
CA HIS A 224 5.08 12.01 -18.82
C HIS A 224 5.94 12.15 -20.08
N TRP A 225 5.70 13.20 -20.88
CA TRP A 225 6.26 13.34 -22.23
C TRP A 225 7.80 13.34 -22.31
N ASN A 226 8.51 13.87 -21.31
CA ASN A 226 9.98 13.93 -21.29
C ASN A 226 10.63 13.36 -20.02
N ARG A 227 9.87 12.70 -19.15
CA ARG A 227 10.38 12.16 -17.89
C ARG A 227 9.92 10.73 -17.75
N ASP A 228 10.72 9.91 -17.08
CA ASP A 228 10.33 8.55 -16.71
C ASP A 228 9.40 8.53 -15.49
N GLN A 229 8.37 9.37 -15.57
CA GLN A 229 7.27 9.47 -14.63
C GLN A 229 6.02 8.84 -15.25
N TYR A 230 5.40 7.95 -14.50
CA TYR A 230 4.32 7.10 -14.95
C TYR A 230 3.14 7.22 -13.99
N LYS A 231 1.95 7.38 -14.56
CA LYS A 231 0.70 7.24 -13.83
C LYS A 231 0.36 5.76 -13.77
N MET A 232 0.21 5.25 -12.56
CA MET A 232 -0.04 3.85 -12.26
C MET A 232 -1.45 3.67 -11.70
N LEU A 233 -2.11 2.59 -12.08
CA LEU A 233 -3.39 2.14 -11.53
C LEU A 233 -3.19 0.81 -10.82
N SER A 234 -3.57 0.74 -9.55
CA SER A 234 -3.77 -0.53 -8.84
C SER A 234 -5.26 -0.81 -8.72
N TYR A 235 -5.65 -2.04 -8.98
CA TYR A 235 -7.00 -2.53 -8.77
C TYR A 235 -6.92 -3.85 -8.01
N TYR A 236 -8.00 -4.21 -7.31
CA TYR A 236 -7.95 -5.27 -6.31
C TYR A 236 -9.08 -6.27 -6.52
N SER A 237 -8.75 -7.55 -6.41
CA SER A 237 -9.72 -8.65 -6.44
C SER A 237 -10.57 -8.73 -5.17
N ASN A 238 -10.21 -7.96 -4.13
CA ASN A 238 -10.91 -7.92 -2.86
C ASN A 238 -12.07 -6.89 -2.83
N GLY A 239 -12.32 -6.12 -3.90
CA GLY A 239 -13.38 -5.09 -3.95
C GLY A 239 -12.95 -3.69 -3.48
N CYS A 240 -11.66 -3.50 -3.14
CA CYS A 240 -11.13 -2.16 -2.88
C CYS A 240 -11.25 -1.26 -4.12
N ARG A 241 -11.50 0.04 -3.89
CA ARG A 241 -11.50 1.04 -4.97
C ARG A 241 -10.16 1.00 -5.71
N PRO A 242 -10.17 1.10 -7.04
CA PRO A 242 -8.95 1.34 -7.80
C PRO A 242 -8.25 2.59 -7.28
N ARG A 243 -6.93 2.55 -7.21
CA ARG A 243 -6.12 3.66 -6.73
C ARG A 243 -5.08 4.02 -7.76
N TYR A 244 -4.76 5.30 -7.80
CA TYR A 244 -3.75 5.82 -8.68
C TYR A 244 -2.52 6.27 -7.90
N SER A 245 -1.34 6.00 -8.45
CA SER A 245 -0.05 6.41 -7.92
C SER A 245 0.81 6.99 -9.04
N CYS A 246 1.76 7.86 -8.70
CA CYS A 246 2.83 8.25 -9.60
C CYS A 246 4.07 7.41 -9.30
N LEU A 247 4.67 6.83 -10.33
CA LEU A 247 5.91 6.06 -10.27
C LEU A 247 6.98 6.80 -11.07
N ASN A 248 8.20 6.86 -10.58
CA ASN A 248 9.31 7.49 -11.29
C ASN A 248 10.53 6.59 -11.25
N PHE A 249 11.11 6.33 -12.43
CA PHE A 249 12.34 5.57 -12.58
C PHE A 249 13.52 6.47 -12.90
N VAL A 250 14.70 6.11 -12.41
CA VAL A 250 15.98 6.72 -12.78
C VAL A 250 16.98 5.59 -12.92
N LYS A 251 17.60 5.48 -14.10
CA LYS A 251 18.74 4.58 -14.32
C LYS A 251 20.01 5.32 -13.91
N GLU A 252 20.67 4.88 -12.85
CA GLU A 252 21.93 5.51 -12.38
C GLU A 252 23.16 4.84 -13.01
N TYR A 253 23.08 3.52 -13.24
CA TYR A 253 24.14 2.68 -13.83
C TYR A 253 23.55 1.62 -14.76
N ASP A 254 24.40 0.93 -15.52
CA ASP A 254 23.98 -0.13 -16.46
C ASP A 254 23.19 -1.26 -15.78
N GLU A 255 23.42 -1.48 -14.48
CA GLU A 255 22.88 -2.62 -13.75
C GLU A 255 21.96 -2.25 -12.57
N THR A 256 21.78 -0.97 -12.24
CA THR A 256 20.91 -0.56 -11.13
C THR A 256 19.81 0.38 -11.58
N LEU A 257 18.60 0.08 -11.13
CA LEU A 257 17.43 0.90 -11.37
C LEU A 257 17.03 1.56 -10.05
N GLN A 258 16.74 2.85 -10.06
CA GLN A 258 16.14 3.52 -8.92
C GLN A 258 14.68 3.82 -9.21
N PHE A 259 13.83 3.66 -8.20
CA PHE A 259 12.44 4.08 -8.30
C PHE A 259 12.00 4.87 -7.08
N ARG A 260 10.99 5.71 -7.27
CA ARG A 260 10.18 6.26 -6.17
C ARG A 260 8.72 6.24 -6.58
N MET A 261 7.84 6.14 -5.60
CA MET A 261 6.41 5.98 -5.85
C MET A 261 5.61 6.83 -4.87
N SER A 262 4.61 7.57 -5.36
CA SER A 262 3.75 8.39 -4.51
C SER A 262 2.68 7.55 -3.80
N LYS A 263 2.24 8.05 -2.64
CA LYS A 263 1.06 7.54 -1.94
C LYS A 263 -0.13 7.45 -2.91
N SER A 264 -0.87 6.34 -2.81
CA SER A 264 -1.99 6.09 -3.71
C SER A 264 -3.19 6.99 -3.38
N SER A 265 -3.89 7.44 -4.41
CA SER A 265 -5.07 8.31 -4.36
C SER A 265 -6.28 7.60 -4.96
N LEU A 266 -7.46 7.83 -4.37
CA LEU A 266 -8.74 7.33 -4.90
C LEU A 266 -9.23 8.15 -6.09
N VAL A 267 -8.83 9.42 -6.12
CA VAL A 267 -9.13 10.34 -7.22
C VAL A 267 -7.96 10.30 -8.18
N ASP A 268 -8.25 10.47 -9.45
CA ASP A 268 -7.28 10.75 -10.50
C ASP A 268 -7.10 12.26 -10.66
N PRO A 269 -6.21 12.93 -9.90
CA PRO A 269 -5.98 14.37 -10.05
C PRO A 269 -5.27 14.76 -11.36
N SER A 270 -5.24 13.92 -12.40
CA SER A 270 -4.40 14.08 -13.60
C SER A 270 -2.90 14.20 -13.24
N PHE A 271 -2.06 14.80 -14.09
CA PHE A 271 -0.59 14.87 -13.91
C PHE A 271 -0.10 15.52 -12.60
N ARG A 272 -0.98 16.16 -11.81
CA ARG A 272 -0.67 16.63 -10.44
C ARG A 272 -0.41 15.49 -9.44
N MET A 273 -0.64 14.23 -9.83
CA MET A 273 -0.42 13.05 -8.99
C MET A 273 1.05 12.79 -8.59
N CYS A 274 2.00 13.47 -9.23
CA CYS A 274 3.43 13.30 -8.98
C CYS A 274 3.98 14.15 -7.82
N ASP A 275 3.11 14.55 -6.91
CA ASP A 275 3.49 15.00 -5.57
C ASP A 275 3.91 13.79 -4.73
N PHE A 276 5.19 13.42 -4.81
CA PHE A 276 5.72 12.29 -4.05
C PHE A 276 5.70 12.59 -2.55
N LYS A 277 4.84 11.87 -1.82
CA LYS A 277 4.69 11.93 -0.38
C LYS A 277 5.06 10.57 0.22
N ASP A 278 5.68 10.60 1.39
CA ASP A 278 5.96 9.40 2.17
C ASP A 278 4.65 8.81 2.71
N ASP A 279 4.56 7.48 2.70
CA ASP A 279 3.47 6.81 3.40
C ASP A 279 3.56 7.09 4.91
N PRO A 280 2.41 7.27 5.60
CA PRO A 280 2.41 7.34 7.04
C PRO A 280 2.84 6.01 7.67
N PRO A 281 3.18 6.00 8.98
CA PRO A 281 3.36 4.76 9.73
C PRO A 281 2.14 3.83 9.60
N PRO A 282 2.32 2.50 9.57
CA PRO A 282 3.58 1.77 9.77
C PRO A 282 4.37 1.51 8.48
N LEU A 283 3.86 1.93 7.32
CA LEU A 283 4.56 1.76 6.06
C LEU A 283 5.81 2.61 5.98
N ASP A 284 5.78 3.81 6.57
CA ASP A 284 6.92 4.72 6.79
C ASP A 284 7.84 4.86 5.56
N GLY A 285 7.22 4.92 4.39
CA GLY A 285 7.96 5.08 3.15
C GLY A 285 8.73 3.84 2.67
N ALA A 286 8.45 2.62 3.14
CA ALA A 286 9.16 1.40 2.74
C ALA A 286 9.05 1.09 1.24
N ILE A 287 7.87 1.29 0.62
CA ILE A 287 7.66 1.09 -0.84
C ILE A 287 7.20 2.36 -1.57
N ARG A 288 6.22 3.10 -1.03
CA ARG A 288 5.84 4.42 -1.57
C ARG A 288 6.48 5.54 -0.75
N SER A 289 7.38 6.29 -1.34
CA SER A 289 8.10 7.39 -0.68
C SER A 289 8.57 8.46 -1.66
N ARG A 290 8.94 9.62 -1.12
CA ARG A 290 9.61 10.70 -1.86
C ARG A 290 11.05 10.38 -2.22
N ARG A 291 11.66 9.45 -1.49
CA ARG A 291 13.06 9.02 -1.66
C ARG A 291 13.14 7.91 -2.70
N PHE A 292 14.17 7.97 -3.53
CA PHE A 292 14.49 6.87 -4.43
C PHE A 292 14.97 5.65 -3.66
N LYS A 293 14.61 4.48 -4.19
CA LYS A 293 14.99 3.16 -3.72
C LYS A 293 15.69 2.44 -4.85
N THR A 294 16.75 1.76 -4.49
CA THR A 294 17.52 0.95 -5.44
C THR A 294 16.84 -0.39 -5.61
N LEU A 295 16.62 -0.73 -6.88
CA LEU A 295 16.26 -2.03 -7.38
C LEU A 295 17.56 -2.68 -7.87
N LEU A 296 17.83 -3.85 -7.31
CA LEU A 296 18.97 -4.66 -7.69
C LEU A 296 18.47 -5.87 -8.50
N PRO A 297 19.09 -6.20 -9.64
CA PRO A 297 18.59 -7.23 -10.53
C PRO A 297 18.72 -8.60 -9.88
N LEU A 298 17.61 -9.33 -9.76
CA LEU A 298 17.57 -10.62 -9.09
C LEU A 298 18.43 -11.66 -9.80
N SER A 299 18.52 -11.59 -11.14
CA SER A 299 19.35 -12.46 -11.96
C SER A 299 20.86 -12.33 -11.72
N LYS A 300 21.31 -11.28 -11.02
CA LYS A 300 22.71 -11.06 -10.64
C LYS A 300 22.98 -11.36 -9.17
N MET A 301 21.95 -11.75 -8.41
CA MET A 301 22.11 -12.13 -7.01
C MET A 301 22.47 -13.61 -6.95
N ASP A 302 23.59 -13.90 -6.29
CA ASP A 302 23.94 -15.26 -5.91
C ASP A 302 23.48 -15.47 -4.47
N GLU A 303 22.54 -16.40 -4.26
CA GLU A 303 22.00 -16.73 -2.95
C GLU A 303 23.07 -17.35 -2.01
N ASN A 304 24.19 -17.81 -2.57
CA ASN A 304 25.17 -18.61 -1.83
C ASN A 304 26.46 -17.86 -1.46
N VAL A 305 26.64 -16.62 -1.91
CA VAL A 305 27.88 -15.86 -1.64
C VAL A 305 27.52 -14.56 -0.93
N CYS A 306 27.38 -14.68 0.39
CA CYS A 306 27.19 -13.54 1.26
C CYS A 306 28.55 -13.21 1.91
N GLY A 307 29.04 -11.98 1.71
CA GLY A 307 30.30 -11.53 2.28
C GLY A 307 31.47 -11.44 1.29
N LEU A 308 32.42 -10.56 1.61
CA LEU A 308 33.70 -10.46 0.92
C LEU A 308 34.68 -11.53 1.39
N ASN A 309 34.41 -12.18 2.53
CA ASN A 309 35.34 -13.07 3.23
C ASN A 309 36.74 -12.45 3.33
N GLY A 310 36.80 -11.14 3.56
CA GLY A 310 38.07 -10.43 3.38
C GLY A 310 37.99 -8.91 3.54
N ILE A 311 39.13 -8.30 3.21
CA ILE A 311 39.33 -6.86 3.30
C ILE A 311 39.71 -6.37 1.90
N ILE A 312 38.80 -5.66 1.24
CA ILE A 312 39.06 -5.03 -0.04
C ILE A 312 39.60 -3.62 0.21
N ARG A 313 40.77 -3.30 -0.35
CA ARG A 313 41.29 -1.93 -0.36
C ARG A 313 40.56 -1.13 -1.44
N ILE A 314 39.89 -0.06 -1.05
CA ILE A 314 39.22 0.85 -1.97
C ILE A 314 40.11 2.07 -2.20
N ARG A 315 40.22 2.47 -3.47
CA ARG A 315 40.82 3.73 -3.88
C ARG A 315 39.86 4.39 -4.86
N THR A 316 39.25 5.51 -4.46
CA THR A 316 38.28 6.23 -5.28
C THR A 316 38.68 7.69 -5.43
N ALA A 317 38.51 8.24 -6.64
CA ALA A 317 38.66 9.67 -6.88
C ALA A 317 37.31 10.36 -6.71
N ILE A 318 37.26 11.48 -5.99
CA ILE A 318 36.08 12.35 -5.92
C ILE A 318 36.14 13.42 -7.02
N GLN A 319 35.01 14.10 -7.27
CA GLN A 319 34.86 15.04 -8.41
C GLN A 319 35.90 16.17 -8.45
N ASP A 320 36.46 16.54 -7.30
CA ASP A 320 37.52 17.56 -7.18
C ASP A 320 38.94 17.00 -7.39
N GLY A 321 39.07 15.75 -7.82
CA GLY A 321 40.34 15.09 -8.08
C GLY A 321 41.04 14.52 -6.85
N ARG A 322 40.55 14.77 -5.62
CA ARG A 322 41.12 14.14 -4.42
C ARG A 322 40.87 12.64 -4.43
N VAL A 323 41.84 11.89 -3.93
CA VAL A 323 41.76 10.44 -3.85
C VAL A 323 41.46 10.02 -2.43
N CYS A 324 40.33 9.36 -2.23
CA CYS A 324 39.97 8.70 -0.99
C CYS A 324 40.44 7.25 -1.02
N GLN A 325 41.16 6.84 0.02
CA GLN A 325 41.59 5.47 0.23
C GLN A 325 40.89 4.89 1.45
N GLY A 326 40.66 3.59 1.46
CA GLY A 326 40.03 2.93 2.58
C GLY A 326 40.00 1.41 2.45
N THR A 327 39.29 0.77 3.36
CA THR A 327 39.02 -0.67 3.32
C THR A 327 37.52 -0.92 3.42
N LEU A 328 37.04 -1.90 2.67
CA LEU A 328 35.74 -2.53 2.81
C LEU A 328 35.95 -3.92 3.38
N SER A 329 35.33 -4.23 4.51
CA SER A 329 35.40 -5.58 5.07
C SER A 329 34.10 -5.97 5.74
N ASP A 330 33.63 -7.17 5.49
CA ASP A 330 32.62 -7.85 6.31
C ASP A 330 33.24 -8.52 7.55
N TRP A 331 34.55 -8.70 7.57
CA TRP A 331 35.27 -9.33 8.68
C TRP A 331 35.02 -8.64 10.03
N SER A 332 34.70 -9.45 11.03
CA SER A 332 34.55 -9.04 12.42
C SER A 332 35.71 -9.57 13.25
N ALA A 333 36.63 -8.68 13.64
CA ALA A 333 37.76 -9.04 14.51
C ALA A 333 37.34 -9.60 15.88
N ARG A 334 36.11 -9.32 16.35
CA ARG A 334 35.58 -9.85 17.62
C ARG A 334 35.10 -11.30 17.51
N SER A 335 34.55 -11.68 16.35
CA SER A 335 34.00 -13.02 16.13
C SER A 335 34.88 -13.90 15.26
N CYS A 336 35.98 -13.36 14.71
CA CYS A 336 36.85 -14.03 13.74
C CYS A 336 36.06 -14.67 12.59
N SER A 337 35.03 -13.98 12.12
CA SER A 337 34.13 -14.45 11.08
C SER A 337 33.66 -13.29 10.20
N SER A 338 33.24 -13.61 8.98
CA SER A 338 32.49 -12.69 8.12
C SER A 338 31.15 -12.35 8.80
N GLY A 339 30.86 -11.06 8.92
CA GLY A 339 29.60 -10.56 9.43
C GLY A 339 28.63 -10.25 8.30
N SER A 340 27.36 -10.14 8.64
CA SER A 340 26.32 -9.69 7.70
C SER A 340 26.44 -8.24 7.26
N ARG A 341 27.40 -7.48 7.82
CA ARG A 341 27.56 -6.05 7.59
C ARG A 341 28.93 -5.77 6.97
N LEU A 342 28.95 -5.15 5.80
CA LEU A 342 30.19 -4.55 5.30
C LEU A 342 30.52 -3.29 6.12
N LYS A 343 31.80 -3.09 6.40
CA LYS A 343 32.31 -1.92 7.09
C LYS A 343 33.20 -1.18 6.11
N LEU A 344 32.85 0.06 5.80
CA LEU A 344 33.71 0.97 5.05
C LEU A 344 34.52 1.79 6.04
N LYS A 345 35.84 1.62 6.04
CA LYS A 345 36.78 2.45 6.79
C LYS A 345 37.58 3.29 5.81
N LEU A 346 37.48 4.61 5.90
CA LEU A 346 38.24 5.51 5.04
C LEU A 346 39.46 6.03 5.81
N ASN A 347 40.57 6.19 5.10
CA ASN A 347 41.79 6.77 5.62
C ASN A 347 41.76 8.29 5.38
N GLY A 348 41.87 9.08 6.44
CA GLY A 348 41.96 10.55 6.37
C GLY A 348 40.62 11.29 6.27
N ILE A 349 40.70 12.60 5.98
CA ILE A 349 39.53 13.50 5.86
C ILE A 349 38.90 13.31 4.48
N CYS A 350 38.12 12.25 4.31
CA CYS A 350 37.21 12.12 3.18
C CYS A 350 35.87 12.78 3.54
N PRO A 351 35.31 13.64 2.68
CA PRO A 351 34.03 14.29 2.97
C PRO A 351 32.97 13.24 3.26
N HIS A 352 32.19 13.45 4.33
CA HIS A 352 31.19 12.50 4.88
C HIS A 352 30.10 12.05 3.88
N LYS A 353 30.03 12.65 2.69
CA LYS A 353 29.17 12.23 1.58
C LYS A 353 29.97 11.50 0.50
N LEU A 354 30.64 10.41 0.87
CA LEU A 354 30.95 9.38 -0.11
C LEU A 354 29.67 8.60 -0.37
N ARG A 355 28.92 9.01 -1.41
CA ARG A 355 28.11 8.03 -2.14
C ARG A 355 29.12 7.08 -2.76
N ALA A 356 29.08 5.81 -2.37
CA ALA A 356 29.91 4.79 -3.00
C ALA A 356 29.50 4.69 -4.47
N LEU A 357 30.21 5.42 -5.33
CA LEU A 357 30.07 5.41 -6.77
C LEU A 357 31.45 5.00 -7.31
N THR A 358 31.56 3.81 -7.87
CA THR A 358 32.77 3.40 -8.58
C THR A 358 32.57 3.61 -10.07
N ARG A 359 33.53 4.31 -10.69
CA ARG A 359 33.68 4.43 -12.15
C ARG A 359 34.55 3.24 -12.56
N ASN A 360 34.09 2.41 -13.50
CA ASN A 360 34.76 1.23 -14.10
C ASN A 360 34.23 -0.17 -13.72
N GLY A 361 32.96 -0.30 -13.33
CA GLY A 361 32.21 -1.56 -13.58
C GLY A 361 32.69 -2.83 -12.89
N LYS A 362 33.41 -2.75 -11.75
CA LYS A 362 33.79 -3.95 -10.97
C LYS A 362 33.35 -3.98 -9.51
N ILE A 363 32.72 -2.93 -8.99
CA ILE A 363 32.00 -2.99 -7.71
C ILE A 363 30.80 -2.05 -7.80
N ALA A 364 29.73 -2.51 -8.44
CA ALA A 364 28.46 -1.79 -8.50
C ALA A 364 27.87 -1.68 -7.09
N ALA A 365 27.54 -0.46 -6.69
CA ALA A 365 26.78 -0.08 -5.49
C ALA A 365 26.86 -1.09 -4.33
N ILE A 366 27.82 -0.93 -3.42
CA ILE A 366 27.70 -1.50 -2.07
C ILE A 366 26.63 -0.68 -1.34
N GLN A 367 25.38 -0.89 -1.71
CA GLN A 367 24.32 -0.77 -0.75
C GLN A 367 24.51 -1.98 0.16
N LEU A 368 24.77 -1.71 1.43
CA LEU A 368 24.98 -2.70 2.48
C LEU A 368 23.77 -3.63 2.55
N ILE A 369 23.76 -4.70 1.74
CA ILE A 369 22.80 -5.79 1.88
C ILE A 369 23.24 -6.50 3.15
N LEU A 370 22.47 -6.27 4.21
CA LEU A 370 22.59 -7.06 5.43
C LEU A 370 22.24 -8.51 5.05
N CYS A 371 23.24 -9.39 5.09
CA CYS A 371 23.03 -10.82 4.91
C CYS A 371 22.25 -11.31 6.13
N HIS A 372 21.03 -11.84 5.95
CA HIS A 372 20.20 -12.25 7.08
C HIS A 372 20.27 -13.74 7.33
#